data_AF-B9TLX2-F1
#
_entry.id   AF-B9TLX2-F1
#
_cell.length_a   1.000
_cell.length_b   1.000
_cell.length_c   1.000
_cell.angle_alpha   90.00
_cell.angle_beta   90.00
_cell.angle_gamma   90.00
#
_symmetry.space_group_name_H-M   'P 1'
#
loop_
_entity.id
_entity.type
_entity.pdbx_description
1 polymer ?
#
loop_
_entity_poly.entity_id
_entity_poly.type
_entity_poly.pdbx_seq_one_letter_code
_entity_poly.pdbx_strand_id
1 'polypeptide(L)'
;MKKNPTRSIQQLPALRRIVAGAMLCCTVGTSVLPPFAYAQDGSGSGAALNFVNADMESVIKAVGHYTGTTFIIDPRVKGTLTLVSEKTLTKAQAFSLLTSALRLQGYAVVTGDGYAKVVPEAEAKLQSSPTQVGTGGSR
;
A
#
# COMPACT_ATOMS: atom_id res chain seq x y z
N MET A 1 49.48 21.83 35.54
CA MET A 1 48.51 22.78 36.16
C MET A 1 47.52 23.16 35.08
N LYS A 2 46.19 22.95 35.14
CA LYS A 2 45.23 23.01 36.25
C LYS A 2 43.96 22.26 35.77
N LYS A 3 43.72 21.03 36.26
CA LYS A 3 42.56 20.61 37.08
C LYS A 3 41.17 21.01 36.54
N ASN A 4 40.33 19.98 36.31
CA ASN A 4 38.87 20.03 36.26
C ASN A 4 38.26 20.92 37.36
N PRO A 5 36.98 21.32 37.23
CA PRO A 5 36.00 20.57 38.00
C PRO A 5 34.64 20.37 37.32
N THR A 6 34.18 19.12 37.38
CA THR A 6 32.85 18.68 37.82
C THR A 6 31.80 19.77 38.13
N ARG A 7 30.65 19.71 37.44
CA ARG A 7 29.38 20.19 38.02
C ARG A 7 28.27 19.18 37.74
N SER A 8 28.13 18.28 38.72
CA SER A 8 26.93 17.47 38.97
C SER A 8 25.85 18.40 39.52
N ILE A 9 24.74 18.59 38.80
CA ILE A 9 23.45 19.06 39.36
C ILE A 9 22.30 18.36 38.61
N GLN A 10 21.83 17.28 39.23
CA GLN A 10 20.44 16.82 39.32
C GLN A 10 19.41 17.49 38.39
N GLN A 11 18.93 16.73 37.40
CA GLN A 11 17.53 16.84 36.96
C GLN A 11 16.78 15.57 37.36
N LEU A 12 15.89 15.75 38.33
CA LEU A 12 15.02 14.76 38.96
C LEU A 12 13.96 14.25 37.96
N PRO A 13 13.75 12.92 37.81
CA PRO A 13 12.56 12.38 37.18
C PRO A 13 11.43 12.33 38.22
N ALA A 14 10.55 13.32 38.20
CA ALA A 14 9.35 13.38 39.03
C ALA A 14 8.09 13.39 38.18
N LEU A 15 7.68 12.21 37.69
CA LEU A 15 6.33 11.85 37.22
C LEU A 15 6.47 10.44 36.63
N ARG A 16 5.78 9.37 37.02
CA ARG A 16 4.43 9.22 37.54
C ARG A 16 4.44 8.00 38.46
N ARG A 17 4.06 8.23 39.72
CA ARG A 17 3.60 7.17 40.60
C ARG A 17 2.17 6.79 40.18
N ILE A 18 1.88 5.50 40.27
CA ILE A 18 0.70 4.86 40.89
C ILE A 18 0.23 3.67 40.03
N VAL A 19 0.73 2.51 40.46
CA VAL A 19 0.15 1.18 40.30
C VAL A 19 -0.95 1.03 41.34
N ALA A 20 -2.13 0.56 40.92
CA ALA A 20 -3.22 -0.10 41.65
C ALA A 20 -4.50 0.12 40.82
N GLY A 21 -5.41 -0.81 40.57
CA GLY A 21 -5.64 -2.16 41.06
C GLY A 21 -6.95 -2.61 40.39
N ALA A 22 -7.10 -3.93 40.21
CA ALA A 22 -8.22 -4.56 39.53
C ALA A 22 -9.60 -4.18 40.11
N MET A 23 -10.60 -3.95 39.24
CA MET A 23 -12.00 -4.18 39.61
C MET A 23 -12.77 -4.81 38.44
N LEU A 24 -13.10 -6.06 38.71
CA LEU A 24 -13.90 -7.04 37.98
C LEU A 24 -15.34 -6.54 37.76
N CYS A 25 -15.83 -6.52 36.51
CA CYS A 25 -17.28 -6.57 36.24
C CYS A 25 -17.63 -6.95 34.79
N CYS A 26 -18.55 -7.91 34.67
CA CYS A 26 -19.46 -8.20 33.56
C CYS A 26 -18.91 -8.85 32.26
N THR A 27 -19.02 -10.17 32.26
CA THR A 27 -19.24 -11.02 31.09
C THR A 27 -20.54 -10.66 30.35
N VAL A 28 -20.44 -10.08 29.15
CA VAL A 28 -21.39 -10.30 28.04
C VAL A 28 -20.57 -10.28 26.75
N GLY A 29 -20.57 -11.40 26.02
CA GLY A 29 -19.91 -11.51 24.74
C GLY A 29 -20.58 -10.62 23.69
N THR A 30 -19.77 -9.81 23.01
CA THR A 30 -19.94 -9.51 21.59
C THR A 30 -18.56 -9.40 20.97
N SER A 31 -18.27 -10.28 20.03
CA SER A 31 -17.08 -10.23 19.18
C SER A 31 -17.10 -8.93 18.38
N VAL A 32 -16.45 -7.89 18.89
CA VAL A 32 -16.16 -6.70 18.10
C VAL A 32 -14.94 -7.04 17.26
N LEU A 33 -15.19 -7.46 16.01
CA LEU A 33 -14.17 -7.44 14.95
C LEU A 33 -13.49 -6.06 14.99
N PRO A 34 -12.15 -5.97 14.94
CA PRO A 34 -11.52 -4.69 14.70
C PRO A 34 -12.05 -4.16 13.36
N PRO A 35 -12.64 -2.95 13.30
CA PRO A 35 -12.86 -2.33 12.02
C PRO A 35 -11.49 -2.21 11.38
N PHE A 36 -11.33 -2.77 10.18
CA PHE A 36 -10.20 -2.49 9.32
C PHE A 36 -10.15 -0.97 9.15
N ALA A 37 -9.38 -0.32 10.01
CA ALA A 37 -9.00 1.07 9.87
C ALA A 37 -8.04 1.08 8.68
N TYR A 38 -8.59 1.33 7.50
CA TYR A 38 -7.80 1.80 6.38
C TYR A 38 -7.09 3.06 6.88
N ALA A 39 -5.81 2.92 7.24
CA ALA A 39 -4.92 4.03 7.44
C ALA A 39 -4.85 4.75 6.08
N GLN A 40 -5.72 5.75 5.89
CA GLN A 40 -5.60 6.69 4.80
C GLN A 40 -4.44 7.60 5.18
N ASP A 41 -3.25 7.20 4.75
CA ASP A 41 -2.07 8.05 4.76
C ASP A 41 -2.35 9.24 3.81
N GLY A 42 -2.97 10.27 4.38
CA GLY A 42 -3.46 11.47 3.72
C GLY A 42 -2.37 12.50 3.48
N SER A 43 -1.12 12.07 3.25
CA SER A 43 -0.06 12.98 2.80
C SER A 43 -0.24 13.22 1.29
N GLY A 44 -1.28 14.00 0.98
CA GLY A 44 -1.80 14.28 -0.34
C GLY A 44 -0.84 15.09 -1.20
N SER A 45 0.03 14.39 -1.93
CA SER A 45 0.50 14.86 -3.24
C SER A 45 -0.43 14.30 -4.31
N GLY A 46 -1.67 14.79 -4.35
CA GLY A 46 -2.63 14.40 -5.37
C GLY A 46 -2.21 14.95 -6.74
N ALA A 47 -2.20 14.11 -7.77
CA ALA A 47 -1.91 14.56 -9.15
C ALA A 47 -3.12 14.30 -10.05
N ALA A 48 -3.38 15.23 -10.96
CA ALA A 48 -4.30 14.98 -12.07
C ALA A 48 -3.55 14.16 -13.13
N LEU A 49 -4.19 13.10 -13.62
CA LEU A 49 -3.66 12.24 -14.67
C LEU A 49 -4.50 12.45 -15.94
N ASN A 50 -3.84 12.86 -17.03
CA ASN A 50 -4.49 13.04 -18.33
C ASN A 50 -3.59 12.48 -19.43
N PHE A 51 -3.99 11.34 -19.96
CA PHE A 51 -3.36 10.64 -21.08
C PHE A 51 -4.43 10.37 -22.12
N VAL A 52 -4.22 10.82 -23.35
CA VAL A 52 -5.17 10.62 -24.45
C VAL A 52 -4.42 9.98 -25.60
N ASN A 53 -4.84 8.77 -26.00
CA ASN A 53 -4.16 7.96 -27.02
C ASN A 53 -2.65 7.83 -26.75
N ALA A 54 -2.25 7.77 -25.47
CA ALA A 54 -0.87 7.68 -25.09
C ALA A 54 -0.37 6.24 -25.22
N ASP A 55 0.91 6.07 -25.53
CA ASP A 55 1.53 4.75 -25.53
C ASP A 55 1.43 4.07 -24.15
N MET A 56 1.06 2.80 -24.15
CA MET A 56 0.77 2.06 -22.91
C MET A 56 1.99 1.97 -21.97
N GLU A 57 3.19 1.75 -22.52
CA GLU A 57 4.42 1.69 -21.72
C GLU A 57 4.72 3.04 -21.06
N SER A 58 4.44 4.12 -21.79
CA SER A 58 4.62 5.49 -21.31
C SER A 58 3.67 5.81 -20.16
N VAL A 59 2.40 5.40 -20.24
CA VAL A 59 1.42 5.57 -19.15
C VAL A 59 1.83 4.76 -17.92
N ILE A 60 2.20 3.49 -18.09
CA ILE A 60 2.63 2.62 -16.99
C ILE A 60 3.86 3.21 -16.29
N LYS A 61 4.85 3.70 -17.05
CA LYS A 61 6.05 4.33 -16.50
C LYS A 61 5.73 5.60 -15.72
N ALA A 62 4.87 6.47 -16.24
CA ALA A 62 4.46 7.70 -15.59
C ALA A 62 3.74 7.42 -14.26
N VAL A 63 2.79 6.46 -14.27
CA VAL A 63 2.10 6.05 -13.04
C VAL A 63 3.07 5.38 -12.07
N GLY A 64 3.98 4.52 -12.53
CA GLY A 64 5.02 3.91 -11.68
C GLY A 64 5.93 4.93 -11.00
N HIS A 65 6.33 5.98 -11.72
CA HIS A 65 7.07 7.09 -11.13
C HIS A 65 6.25 7.85 -10.09
N TYR A 66 4.95 8.06 -10.35
CA TYR A 66 4.06 8.76 -9.43
C TYR A 66 3.76 7.93 -8.16
N THR A 67 3.51 6.62 -8.31
CA THR A 67 3.20 5.72 -7.19
C THR A 67 4.45 5.26 -6.44
N GLY A 68 5.63 5.33 -7.07
CA GLY A 68 6.88 4.75 -6.55
C GLY A 68 6.92 3.23 -6.71
N THR A 69 6.18 2.67 -7.66
CA THR A 69 6.09 1.22 -7.89
C THR A 69 6.93 0.82 -9.10
N THR A 70 7.79 -0.17 -8.92
CA THR A 70 8.54 -0.77 -10.02
C THR A 70 7.62 -1.67 -10.84
N PHE A 71 7.46 -1.36 -12.12
CA PHE A 71 6.69 -2.19 -13.07
C PHE A 71 7.62 -2.98 -13.99
N ILE A 72 7.31 -4.26 -14.18
CA ILE A 72 7.89 -5.13 -15.22
C ILE A 72 6.82 -5.31 -16.29
N ILE A 73 7.13 -4.91 -17.52
CA ILE A 73 6.17 -4.91 -18.63
C ILE A 73 6.50 -6.08 -19.57
N ASP A 74 5.54 -6.96 -19.83
CA ASP A 74 5.69 -8.01 -20.84
C ASP A 74 5.72 -7.38 -22.26
N PRO A 75 6.58 -7.84 -23.18
CA PRO A 75 6.71 -7.25 -24.52
C PRO A 75 5.44 -7.33 -25.37
N ARG A 76 4.46 -8.16 -25.00
CA ARG A 76 3.15 -8.26 -25.64
C ARG A 76 2.18 -7.14 -25.21
N VAL A 77 2.55 -6.35 -24.21
CA VAL A 77 1.80 -5.17 -23.74
C VAL A 77 2.11 -4.01 -24.68
N LYS A 78 1.25 -3.78 -25.67
CA LYS A 78 1.43 -2.78 -26.72
C LYS A 78 0.11 -2.10 -27.03
N GLY A 79 0.20 -0.92 -27.65
CA GLY A 79 -0.95 -0.13 -28.08
C GLY A 79 -1.10 1.16 -27.29
N THR A 80 -2.27 1.77 -27.42
CA THR A 80 -2.56 3.09 -26.83
C THR A 80 -3.61 2.98 -25.75
N LEU A 81 -3.48 3.81 -24.72
CA LEU A 81 -4.42 3.93 -23.62
C LEU A 81 -4.88 5.38 -23.46
N THR A 82 -6.16 5.53 -23.16
CA THR A 82 -6.74 6.81 -22.75
C THR A 82 -7.15 6.71 -21.29
N LEU A 83 -6.61 7.62 -20.48
CA LEU A 83 -6.76 7.66 -19.04
C LEU A 83 -6.89 9.13 -18.61
N VAL A 84 -8.11 9.53 -18.27
CA VAL A 84 -8.43 10.92 -17.93
C VAL A 84 -9.05 10.94 -16.53
N SER A 85 -8.54 11.82 -15.68
CA SER A 85 -9.12 12.08 -14.36
C SER A 85 -9.41 13.56 -14.18
N GLU A 86 -10.66 13.89 -13.84
CA GLU A 86 -11.09 15.26 -13.53
C GLU A 86 -10.68 15.72 -12.13
N LYS A 87 -10.33 14.77 -11.24
CA LYS A 87 -9.99 15.03 -9.85
C LYS A 87 -8.53 14.69 -9.59
N THR A 88 -7.93 15.35 -8.60
CA THR A 88 -6.61 14.95 -8.10
C THR A 88 -6.71 13.58 -7.47
N LEU A 89 -5.94 12.62 -7.98
CA LEU A 89 -5.92 11.25 -7.46
C LEU A 89 -4.78 11.08 -6.49
N THR A 90 -5.00 10.28 -5.45
CA THR A 90 -3.90 9.79 -4.61
C THR A 90 -3.11 8.70 -5.34
N LYS A 91 -1.90 8.38 -4.86
CA LYS A 91 -1.08 7.27 -5.40
C LYS A 91 -1.85 5.96 -5.50
N ALA A 92 -2.59 5.61 -4.46
CA ALA A 92 -3.41 4.40 -4.43
C ALA A 92 -4.53 4.43 -5.48
N GLN A 93 -5.19 5.58 -5.65
CA GLN A 93 -6.24 5.74 -6.66
C GLN A 93 -5.68 5.69 -8.08
N ALA A 94 -4.54 6.32 -8.33
CA ALA A 94 -3.84 6.26 -9.61
C ALA A 94 -3.50 4.82 -10.01
N PHE A 95 -2.98 4.03 -9.06
CA PHE A 95 -2.68 2.61 -9.28
C PHE A 95 -3.93 1.78 -9.63
N SER A 96 -5.01 1.95 -8.87
CA SER A 96 -6.28 1.26 -9.10
C SER A 96 -6.89 1.63 -10.45
N LEU A 97 -6.77 2.90 -10.85
CA LEU A 97 -7.31 3.39 -12.10
C LEU A 97 -6.50 2.87 -13.30
N LEU A 98 -5.17 2.85 -13.21
CA LEU A 98 -4.31 2.18 -14.20
C LEU A 98 -4.68 0.70 -14.35
N THR A 99 -4.80 -0.03 -13.24
CA THR A 99 -5.13 -1.47 -13.27
C THR A 99 -6.49 -1.72 -13.93
N SER A 100 -7.47 -0.86 -13.64
CA SER A 100 -8.81 -0.94 -14.26
C SER A 100 -8.75 -0.67 -15.76
N ALA A 101 -7.97 0.33 -16.18
CA ALA A 101 -7.82 0.70 -17.58
C ALA A 101 -7.07 -0.40 -18.39
N LEU A 102 -6.03 -1.00 -17.80
CA LEU A 102 -5.32 -2.14 -18.39
C LEU A 102 -6.24 -3.35 -18.56
N ARG A 103 -7.14 -3.59 -17.60
CA ARG A 103 -8.10 -4.69 -17.65
C ARG A 103 -9.07 -4.58 -18.82
N LEU A 104 -9.50 -3.36 -19.17
CA LEU A 104 -10.33 -3.13 -20.36
C LEU A 104 -9.60 -3.46 -21.67
N GLN A 105 -8.27 -3.39 -21.67
CA GLN A 105 -7.42 -3.73 -22.80
C GLN A 105 -6.98 -5.20 -22.79
N GLY A 106 -7.47 -6.02 -21.86
CA GLY A 106 -7.09 -7.44 -21.74
C GLY A 106 -5.72 -7.67 -21.11
N TYR A 107 -5.23 -6.72 -20.33
CA TYR A 107 -4.00 -6.83 -19.54
C TYR A 107 -4.31 -6.84 -18.03
N ALA A 108 -3.49 -7.54 -17.26
CA ALA A 108 -3.61 -7.60 -15.82
C ALA A 108 -2.28 -7.25 -15.16
N VAL A 109 -2.39 -6.66 -13.96
CA VAL A 109 -1.25 -6.36 -13.10
C VAL A 109 -1.18 -7.44 -12.01
N VAL A 110 -0.07 -8.16 -11.96
CA VAL A 110 0.23 -9.17 -10.94
C VAL A 110 1.27 -8.56 -9.99
N THR A 111 0.85 -8.26 -8.76
CA THR A 111 1.75 -7.78 -7.72
C THR A 111 2.58 -8.93 -7.15
N GLY A 112 3.90 -8.76 -7.10
CA GLY A 112 4.83 -9.66 -6.40
C GLY A 112 5.55 -8.94 -5.26
N ASP A 113 6.58 -9.58 -4.71
CA ASP A 113 7.37 -9.03 -3.62
C ASP A 113 8.22 -7.84 -4.08
N GLY A 114 7.68 -6.63 -3.94
CA GLY A 114 8.37 -5.36 -4.21
C GLY A 114 8.30 -4.87 -5.67
N TYR A 115 7.57 -5.55 -6.54
CA TYR A 115 7.36 -5.12 -7.93
C TYR A 115 5.98 -5.55 -8.45
N ALA A 116 5.52 -4.93 -9.54
CA ALA A 116 4.29 -5.29 -10.23
C ALA A 116 4.58 -5.71 -11.66
N LYS A 117 4.05 -6.86 -12.09
CA LYS A 117 4.18 -7.38 -13.46
C LYS A 117 2.93 -7.06 -14.26
N VAL A 118 3.07 -6.49 -15.45
CA VAL A 118 1.96 -6.28 -16.39
C VAL A 118 2.03 -7.38 -17.44
N VAL A 119 1.01 -8.23 -17.49
CA VAL A 119 0.93 -9.39 -18.38
C VAL A 119 -0.43 -9.45 -19.06
N PRO A 120 -0.56 -10.10 -20.24
CA PRO A 120 -1.86 -10.39 -20.82
C PRO A 120 -2.76 -11.19 -19.86
N GLU A 121 -4.07 -10.93 -19.86
CA GLU A 121 -5.02 -11.62 -18.97
C GLU A 121 -4.99 -13.15 -19.13
N ALA A 122 -4.69 -13.64 -20.33
CA ALA A 122 -4.53 -15.07 -20.59
C ALA A 122 -3.45 -15.72 -19.70
N GLU A 123 -2.33 -15.02 -19.47
CA GLU A 123 -1.23 -15.48 -18.62
C GLU A 123 -1.50 -15.22 -17.14
N ALA A 124 -2.21 -14.12 -16.82
CA ALA A 124 -2.55 -13.79 -15.44
C ALA A 124 -3.38 -14.89 -14.77
N LYS A 125 -4.28 -15.55 -15.53
CA LYS A 125 -5.09 -16.68 -15.05
C LYS A 125 -4.28 -17.92 -14.68
N LEU A 126 -3.12 -18.12 -15.32
CA LEU A 126 -2.22 -19.24 -15.03
C LEU A 126 -1.37 -18.94 -13.78
N GLN A 127 -0.99 -17.67 -13.62
CA GLN A 127 -0.20 -17.21 -12.48
C GLN A 127 -1.03 -17.03 -11.20
N SER A 128 -2.35 -16.83 -11.32
CA SER A 128 -3.29 -16.76 -10.18
C SER A 128 -3.66 -18.13 -9.60
N SER A 129 -2.81 -19.15 -9.79
CA SER A 129 -3.02 -20.48 -9.20
C SER A 129 -3.24 -20.35 -7.68
N PRO A 130 -4.24 -21.01 -7.09
CA PRO A 130 -4.62 -20.75 -5.70
C PRO A 130 -3.43 -21.04 -4.78
N THR A 131 -2.97 -20.04 -4.04
CA THR A 131 -2.19 -20.28 -2.84
C THR A 131 -3.05 -21.13 -1.92
N GLN A 132 -2.76 -22.43 -1.91
CA GLN A 132 -3.34 -23.42 -1.03
C GLN A 132 -3.21 -22.89 0.40
N VAL A 133 -4.30 -22.38 0.96
CA VAL A 133 -4.38 -22.16 2.41
C VAL A 133 -4.40 -23.55 3.00
N GLY A 134 -3.23 -24.05 3.38
CA GLY A 134 -3.08 -25.29 4.12
C GLY A 134 -3.83 -25.16 5.43
N THR A 135 -5.08 -25.64 5.46
CA THR A 135 -5.78 -25.92 6.71
C THR A 135 -5.08 -27.11 7.37
N GLY A 136 -3.96 -26.81 8.05
CA GLY A 136 -3.30 -27.72 8.98
C GLY A 136 -4.29 -28.07 10.09
N GLY A 137 -4.50 -29.37 10.28
CA GLY A 137 -5.56 -29.92 11.09
C GLY A 137 -5.54 -29.59 12.57
N SER A 138 -6.65 -29.93 13.22
CA SER A 138 -6.72 -30.24 14.65
C SER A 138 -7.82 -31.29 14.82
N ARG A 139 -7.37 -32.55 14.92
CA ARG A 139 -8.13 -33.67 15.50
C ARG A 139 -7.65 -33.85 16.93
#